data_AF-A0A1X0SED6-F1
#
_entry.id   AF-A0A1X0SED6-F1
#
_cell.length_a   1.000
_cell.length_b   1.000
_cell.length_c   1.000
_cell.angle_alpha   90.00
_cell.angle_beta   90.00
_cell.angle_gamma   90.00
#
_symmetry.space_group_name_H-M   'P 1'
#
loop_
_entity.id
_entity.type
_entity.pdbx_description
1 polymer ?
#
loop_
_entity_poly.entity_id
_entity_poly.type
_entity_poly.pdbx_seq_one_letter_code
_entity_poly.pdbx_strand_id
1 'polypeptide(L)'
;MLPYEIISTIFIQSSNPSLPIVCKALYQQLYYCPDTLKIAFLMHRTKNDPEKALEEASRFRFFSYALMERLDKMTQRTVMFCNKKIPSRLFLAEPTETLQERDQLILALLERGASPNRPKGYPIIKSALLGRLDQVKLLVSFGADPTAQNNMALRACAGRNNREMVDYFLDELKVKPDSETLKVCVQKNLWDMFQLLVDHGAIPDMSTIAVS
;
A
#
# COMPACT_ATOMS: atom_id res chain seq x y z
N MET A 1 13.38 -34.32 -16.24
CA MET A 1 13.20 -32.89 -15.91
C MET A 1 14.35 -32.11 -16.51
N LEU A 2 14.10 -30.94 -17.10
CA LEU A 2 15.16 -30.09 -17.63
C LEU A 2 16.07 -29.61 -16.47
N PRO A 3 17.38 -29.47 -16.69
CA PRO A 3 18.31 -28.88 -15.73
C PRO A 3 17.87 -27.46 -15.34
N TYR A 4 18.07 -27.09 -14.07
CA TYR A 4 17.69 -25.78 -13.52
C TYR A 4 18.26 -24.60 -14.32
N GLU A 5 19.50 -24.72 -14.79
CA GLU A 5 20.17 -23.71 -15.60
C GLU A 5 19.48 -23.49 -16.95
N ILE A 6 19.09 -24.57 -17.64
CA ILE A 6 18.40 -24.49 -18.93
C ILE A 6 16.99 -23.89 -18.75
N ILE A 7 16.31 -24.21 -17.66
CA ILE A 7 15.03 -23.59 -17.33
C ILE A 7 15.23 -22.09 -17.08
N SER A 8 16.28 -21.70 -16.35
CA SER A 8 16.56 -20.29 -16.05
C SER A 8 16.92 -19.47 -17.29
N THR A 9 17.64 -20.04 -18.26
CA THR A 9 18.00 -19.35 -19.51
C THR A 9 16.80 -19.23 -20.44
N ILE A 10 16.03 -20.30 -20.63
CA ILE A 10 14.74 -20.25 -21.36
C ILE A 10 13.81 -19.21 -20.73
N PHE A 11 13.79 -19.14 -19.40
CA PHE A 11 12.98 -18.20 -18.65
C PHE A 11 13.39 -16.74 -18.91
N ILE A 12 14.67 -16.40 -18.74
CA ILE A 12 15.21 -15.05 -18.97
C ILE A 12 15.03 -14.64 -20.44
N GLN A 13 15.30 -15.54 -21.38
CA GLN A 13 15.30 -15.28 -22.82
C GLN A 13 13.92 -15.46 -23.48
N SER A 14 12.89 -15.85 -22.71
CA SER A 14 11.57 -16.12 -23.29
C SER A 14 11.00 -14.87 -23.98
N SER A 15 10.78 -14.97 -25.28
CA SER A 15 10.20 -13.89 -26.10
C SER A 15 8.73 -13.58 -25.75
N ASN A 16 8.09 -14.45 -24.98
CA ASN A 16 6.72 -14.25 -24.52
C ASN A 16 6.72 -13.80 -23.05
N PRO A 17 6.57 -12.48 -22.78
CA PRO A 17 6.64 -11.92 -21.42
C PRO A 17 5.50 -12.38 -20.51
N SER A 18 4.46 -13.01 -21.08
CA SER A 18 3.30 -13.55 -20.37
C SER A 18 3.49 -15.02 -19.96
N LEU A 19 4.45 -15.75 -20.54
CA LEU A 19 4.69 -17.17 -20.25
C LEU A 19 4.85 -17.49 -18.74
N PRO A 20 5.60 -16.66 -17.97
CA PRO A 20 5.73 -16.83 -16.52
C PRO A 20 4.44 -16.63 -15.73
N ILE A 21 3.54 -15.79 -16.27
CA ILE A 21 2.30 -15.35 -15.62
C ILE A 21 1.17 -16.34 -15.93
N VAL A 22 1.17 -16.90 -17.13
CA VAL A 22 0.12 -17.79 -17.64
C VAL A 22 0.33 -19.23 -17.13
N CYS A 23 1.58 -19.66 -16.90
CA CYS A 23 1.87 -20.99 -16.38
C CYS A 23 2.12 -20.96 -14.86
N LYS A 24 1.20 -21.56 -14.09
CA LYS A 24 1.29 -21.65 -12.62
C LYS A 24 2.61 -22.30 -12.14
N ALA A 25 3.13 -23.28 -12.88
CA ALA A 25 4.40 -23.94 -12.57
C ALA A 25 5.61 -23.00 -12.74
N LEU A 26 5.64 -22.21 -13.83
CA LEU A 26 6.69 -21.22 -14.05
C LEU A 26 6.57 -20.04 -13.08
N TYR A 27 5.34 -19.63 -12.73
CA TYR A 27 5.09 -18.62 -11.71
C TYR A 27 5.60 -19.05 -10.33
N GLN A 28 5.39 -20.31 -9.94
CA GLN A 28 5.95 -20.86 -8.71
C GLN A 28 7.47 -20.89 -8.76
N GLN A 29 8.07 -21.31 -9.87
CA GLN A 29 9.53 -21.31 -10.02
C GLN A 29 10.13 -19.89 -9.93
N LEU A 30 9.45 -18.87 -10.48
CA LEU A 30 9.80 -17.45 -10.34
C LEU A 30 9.74 -16.97 -8.89
N TYR A 31 8.78 -17.46 -8.12
CA TYR A 31 8.64 -17.07 -6.72
C TYR A 31 9.82 -17.59 -5.87
N TYR A 32 10.24 -18.83 -6.12
CA TYR A 32 11.29 -19.50 -5.36
C TYR A 32 12.70 -19.33 -5.92
N CYS A 33 12.89 -18.65 -7.05
CA CYS A 33 14.22 -18.44 -7.61
C CYS A 33 15.03 -17.37 -6.84
N PRO A 34 16.38 -17.42 -6.89
CA PRO A 34 17.24 -16.39 -6.31
C PRO A 34 16.96 -15.00 -6.87
N ASP A 35 17.11 -13.95 -6.06
CA ASP A 35 16.77 -12.59 -6.54
C ASP A 35 17.68 -12.11 -7.67
N THR A 36 18.88 -12.68 -7.84
CA THR A 36 19.73 -12.43 -9.00
C THR A 36 19.03 -12.79 -10.31
N LEU A 37 18.33 -13.92 -10.36
CA LEU A 37 17.56 -14.35 -11.54
C LEU A 37 16.31 -13.49 -11.72
N LYS A 38 15.64 -13.10 -10.61
CA LYS A 38 14.49 -12.18 -10.67
C LYS A 38 14.88 -10.83 -11.26
N ILE A 39 16.02 -10.28 -10.82
CA ILE A 39 16.56 -9.03 -11.34
C ILE A 39 16.96 -9.17 -12.81
N ALA A 40 17.68 -10.24 -13.18
CA ALA A 40 18.06 -10.49 -14.57
C ALA A 40 16.84 -10.59 -15.50
N PHE A 41 15.77 -11.27 -15.05
CA PHE A 41 14.51 -11.34 -15.77
C PHE A 41 13.84 -9.97 -15.92
N LEU A 42 13.75 -9.18 -14.84
CA LEU A 42 13.16 -7.84 -14.88
C LEU A 42 13.95 -6.90 -15.79
N MET A 43 15.28 -6.93 -15.73
CA MET A 43 16.17 -6.12 -16.56
C MET A 43 16.06 -6.50 -18.04
N HIS A 44 16.03 -7.80 -18.35
CA HIS A 44 15.85 -8.27 -19.73
C HIS A 44 14.50 -7.78 -20.31
N ARG A 45 13.42 -7.88 -19.52
CA ARG A 45 12.08 -7.43 -19.93
C ARG A 45 11.99 -5.91 -20.16
N THR A 46 12.81 -5.14 -19.46
CA THR A 46 12.75 -3.67 -19.49
C THR A 46 13.85 -3.05 -20.35
N LYS A 47 14.55 -3.86 -21.16
CA LYS A 47 15.66 -3.42 -22.01
C LYS A 47 16.78 -2.74 -21.20
N ASN A 48 17.11 -3.31 -20.04
CA ASN A 48 18.10 -2.81 -19.08
C ASN A 48 17.80 -1.44 -18.46
N ASP A 49 16.51 -1.05 -18.40
CA ASP A 49 16.09 0.16 -17.70
C ASP A 49 15.71 -0.16 -16.24
N PRO A 50 16.52 0.24 -15.25
CA PRO A 50 16.31 -0.17 -13.86
C PRO A 50 15.05 0.46 -13.23
N GLU A 51 14.64 1.66 -13.65
CA GLU A 51 13.44 2.32 -13.12
C GLU A 51 12.17 1.58 -13.54
N LYS A 52 12.11 1.18 -14.82
CA LYS A 52 11.03 0.34 -15.34
C LYS A 52 11.08 -1.07 -14.73
N ALA A 53 12.27 -1.61 -14.49
CA ALA A 53 12.44 -2.90 -13.83
C ALA A 53 11.82 -2.87 -12.44
N LEU A 54 12.05 -1.80 -11.67
CA LEU A 54 11.48 -1.60 -10.35
C LEU A 54 9.95 -1.44 -10.40
N GLU A 55 9.42 -0.70 -11.37
CA GLU A 55 7.98 -0.56 -11.61
C GLU A 55 7.31 -1.91 -11.94
N GLU A 56 7.92 -2.72 -12.80
CA GLU A 56 7.40 -4.06 -13.11
C GLU A 56 7.52 -4.99 -11.90
N ALA A 57 8.63 -4.92 -11.16
CA ALA A 57 8.82 -5.68 -9.93
C ALA A 57 7.68 -5.44 -8.94
N SER A 58 7.24 -4.18 -8.80
CA SER A 58 6.16 -3.78 -7.89
C SER A 58 4.82 -4.48 -8.17
N ARG A 59 4.63 -5.09 -9.36
CA ARG A 59 3.42 -5.83 -9.74
C ARG A 59 3.45 -7.29 -9.28
N PHE A 60 4.63 -7.81 -8.93
CA PHE A 60 4.80 -9.20 -8.53
C PHE A 60 4.75 -9.39 -7.01
N ARG A 61 4.38 -10.62 -6.60
CA ARG A 61 4.32 -11.02 -5.18
C ARG A 61 5.71 -11.14 -4.54
N PHE A 62 6.75 -11.49 -5.30
CA PHE A 62 8.11 -11.66 -4.79
C PHE A 62 8.86 -10.34 -4.53
N PHE A 63 8.23 -9.19 -4.79
CA PHE A 63 8.86 -7.88 -4.59
C PHE A 63 9.17 -7.65 -3.11
N SER A 64 10.43 -7.42 -2.78
CA SER A 64 10.89 -7.29 -1.40
C SER A 64 11.93 -6.18 -1.29
N TYR A 65 12.17 -5.71 -0.07
CA TYR A 65 13.24 -4.76 0.21
C TYR A 65 14.61 -5.30 -0.22
N ALA A 66 14.88 -6.59 0.02
CA ALA A 66 16.12 -7.24 -0.39
C ALA A 66 16.33 -7.24 -1.92
N LEU A 67 15.26 -7.39 -2.70
CA LEU A 67 15.33 -7.30 -4.16
C LEU A 67 15.68 -5.88 -4.61
N MET A 68 15.10 -4.86 -3.97
CA MET A 68 15.43 -3.46 -4.24
C MET A 68 16.88 -3.13 -3.91
N GLU A 69 17.37 -3.55 -2.75
CA GLU A 69 18.77 -3.32 -2.34
C GLU A 69 19.76 -3.99 -3.31
N ARG A 70 19.44 -5.21 -3.77
CA ARG A 70 20.26 -5.90 -4.78
C ARG A 70 20.23 -5.20 -6.14
N LEU A 71 19.09 -4.64 -6.54
CA LEU A 71 18.98 -3.85 -7.77
C LEU A 71 19.83 -2.57 -7.68
N ASP A 72 19.82 -1.89 -6.53
CA ASP A 72 20.65 -0.70 -6.32
C ASP A 72 22.15 -1.04 -6.34
N LYS A 73 22.55 -2.15 -5.69
CA LYS A 73 23.94 -2.64 -5.73
C LYS A 73 24.40 -2.96 -7.15
N MET A 74 23.55 -3.61 -7.94
CA MET A 74 23.84 -3.94 -9.34
C MET A 74 23.97 -2.69 -10.22
N THR A 75 23.17 -1.66 -9.97
CA THR A 75 23.15 -0.42 -10.76
C THR A 75 24.08 0.66 -10.21
N GLN A 76 24.73 0.41 -9.06
CA GLN A 76 25.57 1.38 -8.32
C GLN A 76 24.86 2.71 -8.01
N ARG A 77 23.52 2.73 -8.01
CA ARG A 77 22.71 3.91 -7.75
C ARG A 77 21.38 3.53 -7.11
N THR A 78 20.78 4.45 -6.36
CA THR A 78 19.42 4.27 -5.85
C THR A 78 18.43 4.44 -7.00
N VAL A 79 17.70 3.38 -7.33
CA VAL A 79 16.67 3.42 -8.37
C VAL A 79 15.43 4.13 -7.82
N MET A 80 15.05 5.23 -8.47
CA MET A 80 13.90 6.06 -8.08
C MET A 80 12.56 5.40 -8.44
N PHE A 81 11.52 5.70 -7.68
CA PHE A 81 10.16 5.18 -7.82
C PHE A 81 9.13 6.33 -7.93
N CYS A 82 9.53 7.40 -8.61
CA CYS A 82 8.81 8.67 -8.65
C CYS A 82 7.37 8.54 -9.16
N ASN A 83 6.42 9.03 -8.36
CA ASN A 83 4.99 9.17 -8.70
C ASN A 83 4.30 7.85 -9.11
N LYS A 84 4.86 6.71 -8.70
CA LYS A 84 4.27 5.39 -8.91
C LYS A 84 3.38 5.00 -7.73
N LYS A 85 2.45 4.07 -7.98
CA LYS A 85 1.55 3.54 -6.96
C LYS A 85 2.30 2.56 -6.07
N ILE A 86 2.11 2.68 -4.75
CA ILE A 86 2.59 1.66 -3.81
C ILE A 86 1.79 0.37 -4.07
N PRO A 87 2.42 -0.81 -4.11
CA PRO A 87 1.71 -2.06 -4.33
C PRO A 87 0.58 -2.26 -3.32
N SER A 88 -0.67 -2.38 -3.82
CA SER A 88 -1.86 -2.49 -2.96
C SER A 88 -1.81 -3.69 -2.00
N ARG A 89 -1.03 -4.72 -2.34
CA ARG A 89 -0.80 -5.89 -1.49
C ARG A 89 -0.22 -5.54 -0.11
N LEU A 90 0.58 -4.46 -0.02
CA LEU A 90 1.18 -4.00 1.22
C LEU A 90 0.13 -3.43 2.19
N PHE A 91 -1.09 -3.16 1.72
CA PHE A 91 -2.20 -2.65 2.52
C PHE A 91 -3.32 -3.68 2.71
N LEU A 92 -3.07 -4.96 2.43
CA LEU A 92 -4.04 -6.03 2.69
C LEU A 92 -3.99 -6.49 4.15
N ALA A 93 -5.08 -7.15 4.58
CA ALA A 93 -5.27 -7.68 5.93
C ALA A 93 -4.54 -9.01 6.18
N GLU A 94 -3.77 -9.51 5.21
CA GLU A 94 -3.20 -10.85 5.29
C GLU A 94 -2.25 -11.02 6.50
N PRO A 95 -2.29 -12.18 7.17
CA PRO A 95 -1.31 -12.53 8.17
C PRO A 95 -0.02 -12.96 7.44
N THR A 96 1.15 -12.83 8.07
CA THR A 96 2.43 -13.51 7.67
C THR A 96 3.37 -12.86 6.63
N GLU A 97 3.40 -11.54 6.47
CA GLU A 97 4.68 -10.86 6.23
C GLU A 97 5.09 -10.25 7.58
N THR A 98 6.37 -10.31 7.97
CA THR A 98 6.80 -9.65 9.21
C THR A 98 6.38 -8.18 9.08
N LEU A 99 5.59 -7.67 10.04
CA LEU A 99 5.06 -6.29 9.97
C LEU A 99 6.19 -5.29 9.66
N GLN A 100 7.38 -5.59 10.19
CA GLN A 100 8.64 -4.90 9.95
C GLN A 100 9.07 -4.88 8.47
N GLU A 101 9.16 -6.02 7.77
CA GLU A 101 9.58 -6.04 6.36
C GLU A 101 8.63 -5.24 5.46
N ARG A 102 7.33 -5.33 5.72
CA ARG A 102 6.32 -4.60 4.98
C ARG A 102 6.45 -3.10 5.20
N ASP A 103 6.57 -2.69 6.46
CA ASP A 103 6.65 -1.27 6.81
C ASP A 103 7.99 -0.67 6.33
N GLN A 104 9.08 -1.45 6.39
CA GLN A 104 10.37 -1.11 5.79
C GLN A 104 10.29 -0.97 4.27
N LEU A 105 9.56 -1.86 3.59
CA LEU A 105 9.35 -1.76 2.14
C LEU A 105 8.50 -0.53 1.78
N ILE A 106 7.46 -0.21 2.55
CA ILE A 106 6.66 1.00 2.34
C ILE A 106 7.54 2.25 2.53
N LEU A 107 8.31 2.32 3.61
CA LEU A 107 9.26 3.41 3.87
C LEU A 107 10.23 3.59 2.70
N ALA A 108 10.90 2.51 2.28
CA ALA A 108 11.86 2.55 1.18
C ALA A 108 11.24 2.99 -0.16
N LEU A 109 9.97 2.65 -0.41
CA LEU A 109 9.25 3.13 -1.59
C LEU A 109 8.94 4.63 -1.49
N LEU A 110 8.47 5.10 -0.33
CA LEU A 110 8.17 6.50 -0.08
C LEU A 110 9.42 7.38 -0.20
N GLU A 111 10.55 6.95 0.37
CA GLU A 111 11.85 7.62 0.24
C GLU A 111 12.31 7.73 -1.23
N ARG A 112 11.93 6.77 -2.07
CA ARG A 112 12.19 6.79 -3.53
C ARG A 112 11.16 7.59 -4.33
N GLY A 113 10.26 8.31 -3.67
CA GLY A 113 9.27 9.17 -4.32
C GLY A 113 7.98 8.46 -4.74
N ALA A 114 7.65 7.30 -4.15
CA ALA A 114 6.34 6.70 -4.33
C ALA A 114 5.23 7.67 -3.91
N SER A 115 4.13 7.71 -4.67
CA SER A 115 3.02 8.59 -4.29
C SER A 115 2.19 7.95 -3.18
N PRO A 116 2.07 8.59 -2.00
CA PRO A 116 1.22 8.07 -0.91
C PRO A 116 -0.27 8.19 -1.23
N ASN A 117 -0.64 8.99 -2.24
CA ASN A 117 -2.02 9.26 -2.63
C ASN A 117 -2.50 8.39 -3.79
N ARG A 118 -1.68 7.49 -4.36
CA ARG A 118 -2.07 6.68 -5.53
C ARG A 118 -2.41 5.24 -5.15
N PRO A 119 -3.55 4.70 -5.64
CA PRO A 119 -4.65 5.39 -6.32
C PRO A 119 -5.60 6.10 -5.34
N LYS A 120 -5.95 7.37 -5.59
CA LYS A 120 -7.01 8.13 -4.89
C LYS A 120 -7.03 7.97 -3.35
N GLY A 121 -5.90 8.10 -2.67
CA GLY A 121 -5.79 7.95 -1.21
C GLY A 121 -5.92 6.52 -0.68
N TYR A 122 -5.88 5.50 -1.54
CA TYR A 122 -6.01 4.09 -1.13
C TYR A 122 -5.07 3.70 0.02
N PRO A 123 -3.78 4.09 0.04
CA PRO A 123 -2.86 3.76 1.15
C PRO A 123 -3.39 4.21 2.51
N ILE A 124 -3.71 5.50 2.67
CA ILE A 124 -4.17 6.06 3.95
C ILE A 124 -5.55 5.50 4.35
N ILE A 125 -6.46 5.34 3.39
CA ILE A 125 -7.79 4.77 3.64
C ILE A 125 -7.68 3.32 4.13
N LYS A 126 -6.82 2.49 3.52
CA LYS A 126 -6.65 1.11 3.97
C LYS A 126 -5.89 0.99 5.27
N SER A 127 -4.86 1.79 5.50
CA SER A 127 -4.16 1.80 6.80
C SER A 127 -5.11 2.26 7.92
N ALA A 128 -5.96 3.26 7.67
CA ALA A 128 -6.98 3.71 8.61
C ALA A 128 -8.04 2.63 8.86
N LEU A 129 -8.54 2.01 7.80
CA LEU A 129 -9.46 0.88 7.92
C LEU A 129 -8.81 -0.21 8.78
N LEU A 130 -7.58 -0.65 8.50
CA LEU A 130 -6.91 -1.71 9.25
C LEU A 130 -6.48 -1.32 10.68
N GLY A 131 -6.68 -0.07 11.10
CA GLY A 131 -6.30 0.41 12.44
C GLY A 131 -4.79 0.58 12.63
N ARG A 132 -4.01 0.68 11.54
CA ARG A 132 -2.55 0.78 11.58
C ARG A 132 -2.13 2.25 11.71
N LEU A 133 -2.16 2.79 12.93
CA LEU A 133 -1.87 4.20 13.19
C LEU A 133 -0.45 4.62 12.74
N ASP A 134 0.57 3.80 13.01
CA ASP A 134 1.96 4.10 12.63
C ASP A 134 2.11 4.22 11.11
N GLN A 135 1.40 3.38 10.34
CA GLN A 135 1.37 3.49 8.89
C GLN A 135 0.68 4.77 8.40
N VAL A 136 -0.39 5.20 9.08
CA VAL A 136 -1.07 6.46 8.75
C VAL A 136 -0.13 7.64 9.02
N LYS A 137 0.51 7.68 10.19
CA LYS A 137 1.51 8.70 10.56
C LYS A 137 2.64 8.75 9.53
N LEU A 138 3.18 7.60 9.15
CA LEU A 138 4.19 7.48 8.11
C LEU A 138 3.69 8.06 6.78
N LEU A 139 2.54 7.62 6.27
CA LEU A 139 2.00 8.09 5.01
C LEU A 139 1.77 9.61 5.01
N VAL A 140 1.22 10.17 6.09
CA VAL A 140 1.02 11.62 6.25
C VAL A 140 2.35 12.37 6.23
N SER A 141 3.38 11.87 6.90
CA SER A 141 4.71 12.51 6.90
C SER A 141 5.32 12.63 5.50
N PHE A 142 4.92 11.76 4.56
CA PHE A 142 5.30 11.81 3.15
C PHE A 142 4.27 12.52 2.24
N GLY A 143 3.28 13.22 2.81
CA GLY A 143 2.31 14.04 2.07
C GLY A 143 1.04 13.30 1.64
N ALA A 144 0.64 12.24 2.36
CA ALA A 144 -0.70 11.67 2.18
C ALA A 144 -1.79 12.69 2.54
N ASP A 145 -2.81 12.79 1.70
CA ASP A 145 -3.98 13.62 1.95
C ASP A 145 -4.99 12.85 2.83
N PRO A 146 -5.21 13.25 4.09
CA PRO A 146 -6.13 12.57 4.99
C PRO A 146 -7.60 12.80 4.63
N THR A 147 -7.90 13.77 3.77
CA THR A 147 -9.26 14.09 3.32
C THR A 147 -9.67 13.33 2.05
N ALA A 148 -8.79 12.47 1.54
CA ALA A 148 -9.01 11.72 0.31
C ALA A 148 -10.34 10.92 0.32
N GLN A 149 -11.00 10.92 -0.83
CA GLN A 149 -12.33 10.31 -1.03
C GLN A 149 -13.39 10.78 -0.04
N ASN A 150 -13.46 12.09 0.23
CA ASN A 150 -14.43 12.70 1.15
C ASN A 150 -14.28 12.12 2.56
N ASN A 151 -13.09 12.32 3.14
CA ASN A 151 -12.75 11.89 4.50
C ASN A 151 -12.99 10.38 4.75
N MET A 152 -12.79 9.54 3.73
CA MET A 152 -13.07 8.10 3.84
C MET A 152 -12.20 7.41 4.90
N ALA A 153 -10.98 7.90 5.11
CA ALA A 153 -10.09 7.41 6.17
C ALA A 153 -10.69 7.66 7.57
N LEU A 154 -11.15 8.89 7.84
CA LEU A 154 -11.83 9.26 9.08
C LEU A 154 -13.11 8.44 9.30
N ARG A 155 -13.91 8.25 8.24
CA ARG A 155 -15.12 7.41 8.31
C ARG A 155 -14.80 5.96 8.64
N ALA A 156 -13.73 5.41 8.07
CA ALA A 156 -13.31 4.03 8.29
C ALA A 156 -12.85 3.80 9.74
N CYS A 157 -12.10 4.72 10.34
CA CYS A 157 -11.63 4.58 11.72
C CYS A 157 -12.75 4.86 12.75
N ALA A 158 -13.60 5.87 12.50
CA ALA A 158 -14.78 6.14 13.33
C ALA A 158 -15.74 4.93 13.35
N GLY A 159 -16.03 4.34 12.19
CA GLY A 159 -16.87 3.14 12.09
C GLY A 159 -16.25 1.87 12.69
N ARG A 160 -14.97 1.89 13.07
CA ARG A 160 -14.30 0.81 13.81
C ARG A 160 -14.13 1.11 15.30
N ASN A 161 -14.66 2.24 15.77
CA ASN A 161 -14.48 2.69 17.15
C ASN A 161 -13.00 2.86 17.54
N ASN A 162 -12.13 3.20 16.58
CA ASN A 162 -10.71 3.43 16.84
C ASN A 162 -10.50 4.88 17.27
N ARG A 163 -10.67 5.14 18.57
CA ARG A 163 -10.60 6.48 19.16
C ARG A 163 -9.24 7.14 18.96
N GLU A 164 -8.15 6.45 19.25
CA GLU A 164 -6.78 6.99 19.10
C GLU A 164 -6.51 7.48 17.68
N MET A 165 -6.99 6.74 16.68
CA MET A 165 -6.87 7.17 15.29
C MET A 165 -7.76 8.37 14.99
N VAL A 166 -9.00 8.41 15.48
CA VAL A 166 -9.88 9.56 15.28
C VAL A 166 -9.29 10.82 15.91
N ASP A 167 -8.78 10.74 17.14
CA ASP A 167 -8.10 11.85 17.83
C ASP A 167 -6.93 12.35 16.97
N TYR A 168 -6.11 11.45 16.42
CA TYR A 168 -5.04 11.84 15.49
C TYR A 168 -5.55 12.58 14.24
N PHE A 169 -6.66 12.15 13.63
CA PHE A 169 -7.22 12.83 12.47
C PHE A 169 -7.85 14.20 12.80
N LEU A 170 -8.45 14.35 13.99
CA LEU A 170 -9.13 15.57 14.40
C LEU A 170 -8.18 16.61 14.98
N ASP A 171 -7.28 16.19 15.88
CA ASP A 171 -6.38 17.08 16.61
C ASP A 171 -5.14 17.43 15.80
N GLU A 172 -4.42 16.42 15.31
CA GLU A 172 -3.14 16.62 14.61
C GLU A 172 -3.36 17.01 13.14
N LEU A 173 -4.26 16.31 12.44
CA LEU A 173 -4.51 16.57 11.02
C LEU A 173 -5.58 17.64 10.76
N LYS A 174 -6.30 18.09 11.79
CA LYS A 174 -7.36 19.11 11.71
C LYS A 174 -8.41 18.81 10.65
N VAL A 175 -8.70 17.52 10.42
CA VAL A 175 -9.71 17.09 9.44
C VAL A 175 -11.10 17.39 9.99
N LYS A 176 -11.91 18.09 9.21
CA LYS A 176 -13.29 18.35 9.59
C LYS A 176 -14.15 17.09 9.40
N PRO A 177 -14.91 16.67 10.42
CA PRO A 177 -15.80 15.53 10.29
C PRO A 177 -17.02 15.83 9.41
N ASP A 178 -17.36 14.88 8.53
CA ASP A 178 -18.52 14.99 7.64
C ASP A 178 -19.79 14.38 8.27
N SER A 179 -20.97 14.80 7.79
CA SER A 179 -22.25 14.21 8.21
C SER A 179 -22.36 12.71 7.92
N GLU A 180 -21.71 12.23 6.86
CA GLU A 180 -21.61 10.78 6.56
C GLU A 180 -20.86 9.99 7.64
N THR A 181 -19.86 10.61 8.30
CA THR A 181 -19.14 9.97 9.41
C THR A 181 -20.07 9.81 10.62
N LEU A 182 -20.89 10.81 10.91
CA LEU A 182 -21.90 10.74 11.97
C LEU A 182 -22.93 9.63 11.71
N LYS A 183 -23.43 9.49 10.46
CA LYS A 183 -24.38 8.42 10.09
C LYS A 183 -23.83 7.04 10.40
N VAL A 184 -22.55 6.80 10.11
CA VAL A 184 -21.90 5.50 10.38
C VAL A 184 -21.81 5.22 11.88
N CYS A 185 -21.55 6.23 12.71
CA CYS A 185 -21.53 6.08 14.16
C CYS A 185 -22.93 5.72 14.70
N VAL A 186 -23.99 6.40 14.23
CA VAL A 186 -25.37 6.11 14.63
C VAL A 186 -25.79 4.69 14.23
N GLN A 187 -25.54 4.29 12.97
CA GLN A 187 -25.88 2.94 12.48
C GLN A 187 -25.20 1.81 13.26
N LYS A 188 -24.07 2.10 13.91
CA LYS A 188 -23.31 1.13 14.72
C LYS A 188 -23.51 1.31 16.22
N ASN A 189 -24.40 2.20 16.66
CA ASN A 189 -24.63 2.55 18.07
C ASN A 189 -23.36 3.06 18.80
N LEU A 190 -22.47 3.76 18.10
CA LEU A 190 -21.22 4.33 18.65
C LEU A 190 -21.45 5.75 19.16
N TRP A 191 -22.16 5.88 20.28
CA TRP A 191 -22.54 7.17 20.86
C TRP A 191 -21.35 7.99 21.37
N ASP A 192 -20.36 7.36 22.00
CA ASP A 192 -19.17 8.06 22.50
C ASP A 192 -18.37 8.70 21.36
N MET A 193 -18.24 7.98 20.24
CA MET A 193 -17.58 8.51 19.03
C MET A 193 -18.41 9.59 18.35
N PHE A 194 -19.73 9.47 18.37
CA PHE A 194 -20.62 10.50 17.85
C PHE A 194 -20.45 11.81 18.62
N GLN A 195 -20.46 11.77 19.96
CA GLN A 195 -20.25 12.96 20.78
C GLN A 195 -18.89 13.61 20.51
N LEU A 196 -17.84 12.79 20.44
CA LEU A 196 -16.50 13.25 20.11
C LEU A 196 -16.46 13.99 18.75
N LEU A 197 -17.10 13.45 17.71
CA LEU A 197 -17.14 14.12 16.41
C LEU A 197 -17.93 15.44 16.45
N VAL A 198 -19.02 15.50 17.23
CA VAL A 198 -19.82 16.72 17.41
C VAL A 198 -19.01 17.80 18.16
N ASP A 199 -18.27 17.42 19.20
CA ASP A 199 -17.39 18.33 19.94
C ASP A 199 -16.32 18.97 19.02
N HIS A 200 -15.85 18.21 18.02
CA HIS A 200 -14.93 18.70 16.99
C HIS A 200 -15.61 19.39 15.79
N GLY A 201 -16.89 19.77 15.93
CA GLY A 201 -17.60 20.63 14.98
C GLY A 201 -18.35 19.90 13.87
N ALA A 202 -18.62 18.60 14.00
CA ALA A 202 -19.53 17.90 13.10
C ALA A 202 -20.96 18.41 13.30
N ILE A 203 -21.62 18.84 12.23
CA ILE A 203 -23.02 19.27 12.28
C ILE A 203 -23.92 18.05 12.05
N PRO A 204 -24.81 17.70 13.00
CA PRO A 204 -25.80 16.65 12.78
C PRO A 204 -26.92 17.15 11.86
N ASP A 205 -27.07 16.52 10.70
CA ASP A 205 -28.19 16.77 9.79
C ASP A 205 -29.46 16.03 10.25
N MET A 206 -30.64 16.48 9.86
CA MET A 206 -31.91 15.78 10.19
C MET A 206 -31.94 14.30 9.71
N SER A 207 -31.11 13.96 8.71
CA SER A 207 -30.90 12.60 8.20
C SER A 207 -29.98 11.70 9.05
N THR A 208 -29.19 12.25 9.99
CA THR A 208 -28.41 11.45 10.95
C THR A 208 -29.28 10.97 12.12
N ILE A 209 -30.33 11.72 12.47
CA ILE A 209 -31.25 11.42 13.57
C ILE A 209 -32.37 10.49 13.12
N ALA A 210 -32.80 10.53 11.86
CA ALA A 210 -33.89 9.69 11.35
C ALA A 210 -33.56 8.19 11.25
N VAL A 211 -32.32 7.78 11.54
CA VAL A 211 -31.84 6.38 11.49
C VAL A 211 -31.71 5.77 12.89
N SER A 212 -32.03 6.53 13.95
CA SER A 212 -32.08 6.03 15.35
C SER A 212 -33.40 5.33 15.66
#